data_AF-A0A7S1E9B0-F1
#
_entry.id   AF-A0A7S1E9B0-F1
#
_cell.length_a   1.000
_cell.length_b   1.000
_cell.length_c   1.000
_cell.angle_alpha   90.00
_cell.angle_beta   90.00
_cell.angle_gamma   90.00
#
_symmetry.space_group_name_H-M   'P 1'
#
loop_
_entity.id
_entity.type
_entity.pdbx_description
1 polymer ?
#
loop_
_entity_poly.entity_id
_entity_poly.type
_entity_poly.pdbx_seq_one_letter_code
_entity_poly.pdbx_strand_id
1 'polypeptide(L)'
;ERAQQMAALAQRLGLAFAPQVAAIINRHDFVYLRRGDQREISNLMHGAWAGGQIRLFDYSHTSAPDYHVPHRHTLMMYELPADSTQPDFVLTPGHYLERYLVNLSERSDVAAAPGYRLYMPPGQGLPDMPPAVLDALERFGPLYIEIRGRVVLAFCPQRELEDAQ
;
A
#
# COMPACT_ATOMS: atom_id res chain seq x y z
N GLU A 1 12.44 18.45 -7.61
CA GLU A 1 11.11 18.27 -8.22
C GLU A 1 10.19 17.40 -7.35
N ARG A 2 10.42 16.09 -7.24
CA ARG A 2 9.55 15.19 -6.45
C ARG A 2 9.25 15.65 -5.01
N ALA A 3 10.28 16.00 -4.23
CA ALA A 3 10.10 16.48 -2.86
C ALA A 3 9.26 17.77 -2.78
N GLN A 4 9.34 18.65 -3.79
CA GLN A 4 8.55 19.87 -3.85
C GLN A 4 7.08 19.58 -4.19
N GLN A 5 6.82 18.64 -5.10
CA GLN A 5 5.47 18.17 -5.42
C GLN A 5 4.80 17.55 -4.19
N MET A 6 5.52 16.69 -3.48
CA MET A 6 5.04 16.07 -2.23
C MET A 6 4.81 17.13 -1.14
N ALA A 7 5.72 18.09 -0.97
CA ALA A 7 5.51 19.20 -0.04
C ALA A 7 4.26 20.03 -0.37
N ALA A 8 4.04 20.35 -1.65
CA ALA A 8 2.87 21.11 -2.09
C ALA A 8 1.57 20.32 -1.87
N LEU A 9 1.58 19.00 -2.13
CA LEU A 9 0.47 18.11 -1.86
C LEU A 9 0.19 18.02 -0.35
N ALA A 10 1.22 17.89 0.48
CA ALA A 10 1.10 17.87 1.94
C ALA A 10 0.41 19.14 2.45
N GLN A 11 0.85 20.31 1.96
CA GLN A 11 0.28 21.60 2.32
C GLN A 11 -1.21 21.67 1.93
N ARG A 12 -1.56 21.25 0.71
CA ARG A 12 -2.96 21.22 0.25
C ARG A 12 -3.85 20.32 1.09
N LEU A 13 -3.30 19.23 1.62
CA LEU A 13 -4.02 18.24 2.42
C LEU A 13 -3.96 18.53 3.93
N GLY A 14 -3.23 19.57 4.35
CA GLY A 14 -3.01 19.87 5.77
C GLY A 14 -2.15 18.82 6.50
N LEU A 15 -1.29 18.11 5.78
CA LEU A 15 -0.39 17.09 6.32
C LEU A 15 1.00 17.68 6.61
N ALA A 16 1.68 17.09 7.59
CA ALA A 16 3.10 17.37 7.84
C ALA A 16 3.95 16.70 6.75
N PHE A 17 5.05 17.34 6.35
CA PHE A 17 5.98 16.83 5.35
C PHE A 17 7.41 16.75 5.88
N ALA A 18 8.08 15.63 5.59
CA ALA A 18 9.42 15.28 6.02
C ALA A 18 10.19 14.65 4.85
N PRO A 19 11.14 15.37 4.21
CA PRO A 19 11.82 14.89 3.01
C PRO A 19 12.94 13.87 3.29
N GLN A 20 13.28 13.61 4.56
CA GLN A 20 14.44 12.80 4.92
C GLN A 20 14.32 11.36 4.42
N VAL A 21 15.47 10.79 4.03
CA VAL A 21 15.60 9.37 3.73
C VAL A 21 15.79 8.61 5.04
N ALA A 22 15.07 7.50 5.22
CA ALA A 22 15.20 6.63 6.38
C ALA A 22 14.97 5.16 6.01
N ALA A 23 15.66 4.25 6.69
CA ALA A 23 15.36 2.82 6.59
C ALA A 23 13.95 2.52 7.14
N ILE A 24 13.21 1.63 6.49
CA ILE A 24 11.88 1.21 6.95
C ILE A 24 11.93 -0.10 7.72
N ILE A 25 11.17 -0.15 8.81
CA ILE A 25 10.93 -1.35 9.61
C ILE A 25 9.52 -1.84 9.30
N ASN A 26 9.39 -3.05 8.76
CA ASN A 26 8.11 -3.68 8.44
C ASN A 26 7.40 -4.22 9.70
N ARG A 27 6.96 -3.33 10.59
CA ARG A 27 6.36 -3.69 11.89
C ARG A 27 5.06 -4.49 11.80
N HIS A 28 4.32 -4.31 10.71
CA HIS A 28 3.03 -4.97 10.48
C HIS A 28 3.16 -6.22 9.62
N ASP A 29 4.40 -6.58 9.24
CA ASP A 29 4.70 -7.74 8.43
C ASP A 29 3.96 -7.78 7.07
N PHE A 30 3.78 -6.61 6.44
CA PHE A 30 3.23 -6.47 5.10
C PHE A 30 4.04 -7.28 4.09
N VAL A 31 3.37 -8.08 3.26
CA VAL A 31 3.99 -8.95 2.25
C VAL A 31 4.85 -8.11 1.30
N TYR A 32 4.32 -6.98 0.83
CA TYR A 32 5.05 -6.13 -0.10
C TYR A 32 6.38 -5.63 0.45
N LEU A 33 6.41 -5.22 1.72
CA LEU A 33 7.60 -4.69 2.37
C LEU A 33 8.63 -5.78 2.70
N ARG A 34 8.32 -7.08 2.53
CA ARG A 34 9.31 -8.17 2.62
C ARG A 34 10.20 -8.26 1.38
N ARG A 35 9.83 -7.58 0.29
CA ARG A 35 10.55 -7.66 -0.98
C ARG A 35 11.86 -6.89 -0.93
N GLY A 36 12.92 -7.59 -1.33
CA GLY A 36 14.23 -6.99 -1.57
C GLY A 36 14.96 -6.59 -0.29
N ASP A 37 16.07 -5.91 -0.51
CA ASP A 37 16.98 -5.41 0.52
C ASP A 37 17.05 -3.87 0.45
N GLN A 38 17.81 -3.27 1.38
CA GLN A 38 18.07 -1.82 1.44
C GLN A 38 16.77 -0.99 1.29
N ARG A 39 15.80 -1.34 2.14
CA ARG A 39 14.46 -0.77 2.10
C ARG A 39 14.47 0.60 2.76
N GLU A 40 14.10 1.61 1.99
CA GLU A 40 14.13 3.01 2.40
C GLU A 40 12.80 3.69 2.11
N ILE A 41 12.52 4.74 2.89
CA ILE A 41 11.46 5.71 2.64
C ILE A 41 12.04 7.09 2.50
N SER A 42 11.35 7.95 1.74
CA SER A 42 11.62 9.38 1.62
C SER A 42 10.32 10.14 1.38
N ASN A 43 10.37 11.47 1.42
CA ASN A 43 9.22 12.35 1.13
C ASN A 43 7.96 11.99 1.94
N LEU A 44 8.12 11.72 3.23
CA LEU A 44 7.02 11.31 4.10
C LEU A 44 6.05 12.48 4.33
N MET A 45 4.81 12.27 3.92
CA MET A 45 3.64 13.05 4.35
C MET A 45 2.89 12.27 5.42
N HIS A 46 2.48 12.92 6.50
CA HIS A 46 1.73 12.24 7.55
C HIS A 46 0.83 13.19 8.34
N GLY A 47 -0.22 12.61 8.95
CA GLY A 47 -1.15 13.35 9.80
C GLY A 47 -2.50 12.65 9.93
N ALA A 48 -3.43 13.32 10.61
CA ALA A 48 -4.80 12.84 10.72
C ALA A 48 -5.54 13.05 9.39
N TRP A 49 -6.26 12.04 8.92
CA TRP A 49 -7.09 12.12 7.72
C TRP A 49 -8.28 11.17 7.86
N ALA A 50 -9.49 11.62 7.50
CA ALA A 50 -10.73 10.82 7.52
C ALA A 50 -10.98 10.01 8.82
N GLY A 51 -10.57 10.53 9.98
CA GLY A 51 -10.76 9.86 11.28
C GLY A 51 -9.67 8.84 11.67
N GLY A 52 -8.65 8.66 10.83
CA GLY A 52 -7.48 7.81 11.11
C GLY A 52 -6.16 8.57 10.95
N GLN A 53 -5.06 7.82 10.92
CA GLN A 53 -3.72 8.35 10.65
C GLN A 53 -3.25 7.89 9.29
N ILE A 54 -2.85 8.84 8.44
CA ILE A 54 -2.31 8.55 7.11
C ILE A 54 -0.81 8.81 7.08
N ARG A 55 -0.10 7.98 6.32
CA ARG A 55 1.29 8.19 5.91
C ARG A 55 1.38 7.93 4.42
N LEU A 56 1.88 8.89 3.65
CA LEU A 56 2.19 8.71 2.24
C LEU A 56 3.69 8.97 2.05
N PHE A 57 4.41 8.07 1.40
CA PHE A 57 5.86 8.21 1.26
C PHE A 57 6.34 7.50 -0.01
N ASP A 58 7.45 7.98 -0.55
CA ASP A 58 8.16 7.25 -1.59
C ASP A 58 8.98 6.14 -0.93
N TYR A 59 8.78 4.91 -1.39
CA TYR A 59 9.46 3.71 -0.94
C TYR A 59 10.41 3.22 -2.01
N SER A 60 11.58 2.76 -1.60
CA SER A 60 12.50 2.06 -2.48
C SER A 60 13.12 0.82 -1.86
N HIS A 61 13.42 -0.15 -2.70
CA HIS A 61 14.19 -1.34 -2.34
C HIS A 61 15.04 -1.81 -3.52
N THR A 62 16.13 -2.49 -3.24
CA THR A 62 16.93 -3.20 -4.25
C THR A 62 16.54 -4.67 -4.26
N SER A 63 16.64 -5.35 -5.40
CA SER A 63 16.43 -6.80 -5.44
C SER A 63 17.31 -7.46 -6.48
N ALA A 64 17.76 -8.68 -6.19
CA ALA A 64 18.52 -9.49 -7.15
C ALA A 64 17.77 -9.65 -8.49
N PRO A 65 18.52 -9.73 -9.62
CA PRO A 65 19.98 -9.67 -9.72
C PRO A 65 20.56 -8.24 -9.70
N ASP A 66 19.75 -7.22 -9.96
CA ASP A 66 20.20 -5.84 -10.15
C ASP A 66 20.14 -5.01 -8.87
N TYR A 67 21.12 -5.18 -7.99
CA TYR A 67 21.24 -4.37 -6.76
C TYR A 67 21.61 -2.90 -7.01
N HIS A 68 21.89 -2.51 -8.26
CA HIS A 68 22.28 -1.15 -8.61
C HIS A 68 21.11 -0.24 -8.98
N VAL A 69 19.91 -0.81 -9.21
CA VAL A 69 18.72 -0.04 -9.59
C VAL A 69 17.65 -0.23 -8.52
N PRO A 70 17.34 0.80 -7.72
CA PRO A 70 16.25 0.71 -6.75
C PRO A 70 14.90 0.67 -7.48
N HIS A 71 14.06 -0.28 -7.10
CA HIS A 71 12.63 -0.24 -7.41
C HIS A 71 11.98 0.83 -6.54
N ARG A 72 11.03 1.58 -7.10
CA ARG A 72 10.41 2.72 -6.43
C ARG A 72 8.90 2.68 -6.57
N HIS A 73 8.21 3.00 -5.49
CA HIS A 73 6.74 3.13 -5.47
C HIS A 73 6.35 4.18 -4.44
N THR A 74 5.24 4.88 -4.66
CA THR A 74 4.65 5.71 -3.61
C THR A 74 3.62 4.90 -2.84
N LEU A 75 3.85 4.71 -1.55
CA LEU A 75 3.00 3.91 -0.68
C LEU A 75 2.15 4.79 0.20
N MET A 76 0.89 4.39 0.36
CA MET A 76 -0.02 4.89 1.37
C MET A 76 -0.14 3.86 2.47
N MET A 77 0.06 4.27 3.71
CA MET A 77 -0.33 3.54 4.90
C MET A 77 -1.43 4.31 5.62
N TYR A 78 -2.49 3.61 6.01
CA TYR A 78 -3.61 4.19 6.75
C TYR A 78 -3.94 3.33 7.96
N GLU A 79 -4.00 3.94 9.13
CA GLU A 79 -4.48 3.29 10.35
C GLU A 79 -6.00 3.47 10.44
N LEU A 80 -6.71 2.35 10.35
CA LEU A 80 -8.15 2.27 10.53
C LEU A 80 -8.54 2.64 11.98
N PRO A 81 -9.77 3.16 12.19
CA PRO A 81 -10.34 3.39 13.51
C PRO A 81 -10.19 2.18 14.45
N ALA A 82 -10.11 2.44 15.76
CA ALA A 82 -9.80 1.41 16.76
C ALA A 82 -10.83 0.27 16.85
N ASP A 83 -12.06 0.56 16.46
CA ASP A 83 -13.21 -0.35 16.39
C ASP A 83 -13.30 -1.13 15.08
N SER A 84 -12.39 -0.91 14.12
CA SER A 84 -12.37 -1.67 12.88
C SER A 84 -12.02 -3.13 13.11
N THR A 85 -12.86 -4.03 12.59
CA THR A 85 -12.72 -5.49 12.69
C THR A 85 -12.37 -6.15 11.35
N GLN A 86 -11.74 -5.43 10.43
CA GLN A 86 -11.38 -5.97 9.12
C GLN A 86 -10.42 -7.16 9.27
N PRO A 87 -10.69 -8.30 8.59
CA PRO A 87 -9.74 -9.40 8.54
C PRO A 87 -8.48 -8.98 7.76
N ASP A 88 -7.42 -9.74 7.98
CA ASP A 88 -6.21 -9.60 7.17
C ASP A 88 -6.48 -10.10 5.76
N PHE A 89 -6.11 -9.30 4.75
CA PHE A 89 -6.19 -9.74 3.36
C PHE A 89 -5.20 -9.01 2.47
N VAL A 90 -4.98 -9.58 1.30
CA VAL A 90 -4.28 -8.95 0.18
C VAL A 90 -5.21 -8.97 -1.03
N LEU A 91 -5.51 -7.80 -1.56
CA LEU A 91 -6.17 -7.61 -2.84
C LEU A 91 -5.12 -7.16 -3.86
N THR A 92 -4.94 -7.94 -4.91
CA THR A 92 -3.85 -7.74 -5.86
C THR A 92 -4.37 -7.75 -7.31
N PRO A 93 -3.84 -6.90 -8.20
CA PRO A 93 -4.15 -6.97 -9.63
C PRO A 93 -3.44 -8.17 -10.25
N GLY A 94 -4.21 -9.10 -10.83
CA GLY A 94 -3.69 -10.35 -11.39
C GLY A 94 -2.90 -11.17 -10.36
N HIS A 95 -1.72 -11.67 -10.76
CA HIS A 95 -0.82 -12.49 -9.92
C HIS A 95 0.31 -11.67 -9.27
N TYR A 96 0.11 -10.37 -9.09
CA TYR A 96 1.18 -9.51 -8.55
C TYR A 96 1.58 -9.98 -7.13
N LEU A 97 2.88 -10.26 -6.98
CA LEU A 97 3.53 -10.82 -5.78
C LEU A 97 3.11 -12.23 -5.37
N GLU A 98 2.48 -13.03 -6.24
CA GLU A 98 2.00 -14.39 -5.91
C GLU A 98 3.05 -15.26 -5.19
N ARG A 99 4.31 -15.24 -5.64
CA ARG A 99 5.42 -15.97 -5.00
C ARG A 99 5.71 -15.61 -3.53
N TYR A 100 5.20 -14.47 -3.06
CA TYR A 100 5.34 -13.99 -1.68
C TYR A 100 4.08 -14.21 -0.84
N LEU A 101 2.97 -14.65 -1.45
CA LEU A 101 1.68 -14.88 -0.80
C LEU A 101 1.54 -16.33 -0.28
N VAL A 102 2.66 -17.05 -0.11
CA VAL A 102 2.70 -18.50 0.20
C VAL A 102 1.94 -18.94 1.45
N ASN A 103 1.70 -18.03 2.41
CA ASN A 103 0.96 -18.31 3.64
C ASN A 103 -0.51 -17.87 3.58
N LEU A 104 -0.97 -17.41 2.42
CA LEU A 104 -2.34 -16.98 2.19
C LEU A 104 -2.99 -17.89 1.14
N SER A 105 -4.29 -18.07 1.27
CA SER A 105 -5.09 -18.82 0.28
C SER A 105 -5.84 -17.84 -0.60
N GLU A 106 -5.79 -18.08 -1.92
CA GLU A 106 -6.64 -17.35 -2.86
C GLU A 106 -8.11 -17.72 -2.61
N ARG A 107 -8.98 -16.70 -2.54
CA ARG A 107 -10.43 -16.82 -2.41
C ARG A 107 -11.08 -16.63 -3.77
N SER A 108 -11.14 -17.71 -4.55
CA SER A 108 -11.82 -17.74 -5.86
C SER A 108 -13.34 -17.85 -5.74
N ASP A 109 -13.85 -18.14 -4.56
CA ASP A 109 -15.27 -18.22 -4.22
C ASP A 109 -15.93 -16.83 -4.06
N VAL A 110 -15.11 -15.77 -4.05
CA VAL A 110 -15.58 -14.38 -3.96
C VAL A 110 -15.15 -13.62 -5.20
N ALA A 111 -16.11 -12.99 -5.87
CA ALA A 111 -15.80 -12.02 -6.90
C ALA A 111 -15.15 -10.80 -6.26
N ALA A 112 -13.82 -10.73 -6.35
CA ALA A 112 -13.11 -9.46 -6.26
C ALA A 112 -13.52 -8.55 -7.45
N ALA A 113 -13.01 -7.32 -7.50
CA ALA A 113 -13.18 -6.50 -8.70
C ALA A 113 -12.60 -7.20 -9.95
N PRO A 114 -13.10 -6.93 -11.18
CA PRO A 114 -12.59 -7.55 -12.39
C PRO A 114 -11.06 -7.42 -12.53
N GLY A 115 -10.38 -8.55 -12.74
CA GLY A 115 -8.92 -8.59 -12.86
C GLY A 115 -8.16 -8.58 -11.52
N TYR A 116 -8.86 -8.56 -10.38
CA TYR A 116 -8.27 -8.67 -9.06
C TYR A 116 -8.40 -10.07 -8.47
N ARG A 117 -7.46 -10.40 -7.58
CA ARG A 117 -7.45 -11.61 -6.78
C ARG A 117 -7.38 -11.26 -5.30
N LEU A 118 -8.15 -11.97 -4.49
CA LEU A 118 -8.19 -11.83 -3.04
C LEU A 118 -7.45 -13.00 -2.38
N TYR A 119 -6.50 -12.70 -1.51
CA TYR A 119 -5.75 -13.68 -0.72
C TYR A 119 -5.95 -13.40 0.76
N MET A 120 -6.18 -14.44 1.56
CA MET A 120 -6.47 -14.31 2.98
C MET A 120 -5.78 -15.40 3.81
N PRO A 121 -5.49 -15.17 5.10
CA PRO A 121 -5.13 -16.24 6.00
C PRO A 121 -6.28 -17.26 6.13
N PRO A 122 -5.96 -18.55 6.31
CA PRO A 122 -6.98 -19.58 6.46
C PRO A 122 -7.85 -19.33 7.70
N GLY A 123 -9.14 -19.63 7.60
CA GLY A 123 -10.08 -19.57 8.72
C GLY A 123 -10.62 -18.17 9.07
N GLN A 124 -10.23 -17.12 8.35
CA GLN A 124 -10.81 -15.78 8.54
C GLN A 124 -12.11 -15.61 7.74
N GLY A 125 -13.02 -14.78 8.28
CA GLY A 125 -14.23 -14.34 7.58
C GLY A 125 -13.89 -13.45 6.39
N LEU A 126 -14.84 -13.29 5.46
CA LEU A 126 -14.64 -12.42 4.31
C LEU A 126 -14.53 -10.95 4.72
N PRO A 127 -13.70 -10.15 4.02
CA PRO A 127 -13.63 -8.73 4.27
C PRO A 127 -14.93 -8.07 3.80
N ASP A 128 -15.37 -7.07 4.56
CA ASP A 128 -16.36 -6.13 4.05
C ASP A 128 -15.62 -5.12 3.16
N MET A 129 -15.83 -5.18 1.85
CA MET A 129 -15.19 -4.26 0.89
C MET A 129 -16.05 -3.00 0.78
N PRO A 130 -15.65 -1.87 1.37
CA PRO A 130 -16.45 -0.66 1.32
C PRO A 130 -16.60 -0.21 -0.14
N PRO A 131 -17.75 0.38 -0.53
CA PRO A 131 -17.94 0.91 -1.89
C PRO A 131 -16.80 1.83 -2.35
N ALA A 132 -16.25 2.64 -1.43
CA ALA A 132 -15.12 3.52 -1.71
C ALA A 132 -13.84 2.77 -2.17
N VAL A 133 -13.63 1.53 -1.72
CA VAL A 133 -12.52 0.70 -2.21
C VAL A 133 -12.79 0.26 -3.65
N LEU A 134 -14.01 -0.19 -3.95
CA LEU A 134 -14.40 -0.55 -5.32
C LEU A 134 -14.28 0.64 -6.27
N ASP A 135 -14.78 1.81 -5.86
CA ASP A 135 -14.66 3.07 -6.61
C ASP A 135 -13.19 3.45 -6.84
N ALA A 136 -12.34 3.25 -5.84
CA ALA A 136 -10.90 3.52 -5.97
C ALA A 136 -10.22 2.53 -6.94
N LEU A 137 -10.60 1.26 -6.93
CA LEU A 137 -10.09 0.26 -7.86
C LEU A 137 -10.50 0.56 -9.30
N GLU A 138 -11.72 1.05 -9.52
CA GLU A 138 -12.21 1.46 -10.84
C GLU A 138 -11.53 2.75 -11.32
N ARG A 139 -11.39 3.74 -10.44
CA ARG A 139 -10.87 5.07 -10.81
C ARG A 139 -9.35 5.14 -10.92
N PHE A 140 -8.63 4.45 -10.03
CA PHE A 140 -7.18 4.58 -9.89
C PHE A 140 -6.42 3.28 -10.17
N GLY A 141 -7.15 2.19 -10.42
CA GLY A 141 -6.58 0.87 -10.67
C GLY A 141 -5.54 0.86 -11.81
N PRO A 142 -4.58 -0.09 -11.78
CA PRO A 142 -4.49 -1.20 -10.82
C PRO A 142 -3.90 -0.79 -9.46
N LEU A 143 -4.53 -1.21 -8.35
CA LEU A 143 -4.06 -0.95 -6.98
C LEU A 143 -3.71 -2.25 -6.24
N TYR A 144 -2.57 -2.30 -5.58
CA TYR A 144 -2.32 -3.31 -4.55
C TYR A 144 -2.86 -2.79 -3.22
N ILE A 145 -3.62 -3.60 -2.50
CA ILE A 145 -4.14 -3.28 -1.18
C ILE A 145 -3.85 -4.46 -0.25
N GLU A 146 -3.26 -4.19 0.91
CA GLU A 146 -3.04 -5.18 1.96
C GLU A 146 -3.49 -4.63 3.30
N ILE A 147 -4.25 -5.42 4.06
CA ILE A 147 -4.67 -5.09 5.42
C ILE A 147 -3.99 -6.06 6.38
N ARG A 148 -3.35 -5.49 7.42
CA ARG A 148 -2.72 -6.20 8.54
C ARG A 148 -3.19 -5.59 9.85
N GLY A 149 -4.04 -6.32 10.57
CA GLY A 149 -4.76 -5.79 11.73
C GLY A 149 -5.52 -4.52 11.35
N ARG A 150 -5.19 -3.39 11.99
CA ARG A 150 -5.83 -2.09 11.72
C ARG A 150 -5.04 -1.21 10.75
N VAL A 151 -4.08 -1.74 10.01
CA VAL A 151 -3.25 -0.93 9.09
C VAL A 151 -3.43 -1.41 7.67
N VAL A 152 -3.80 -0.48 6.80
CA VAL A 152 -3.90 -0.66 5.37
C VAL A 152 -2.63 -0.17 4.72
N LEU A 153 -2.07 -0.96 3.80
CA LEU A 153 -1.04 -0.56 2.85
C LEU A 153 -1.66 -0.57 1.45
N ALA A 154 -1.56 0.54 0.72
CA ALA A 154 -2.07 0.64 -0.64
C ALA A 154 -1.10 1.41 -1.55
N PHE A 155 -0.99 0.97 -2.81
CA PHE A 155 -0.22 1.66 -3.84
C PHE A 155 -0.61 1.22 -5.25
N CYS A 156 -0.22 2.00 -6.26
CA CYS A 156 -0.34 1.59 -7.66
C CYS A 156 0.96 0.89 -8.10
N PRO A 157 0.93 -0.39 -8.50
CA PRO A 157 2.14 -1.08 -8.94
C PRO A 157 2.75 -0.54 -10.24
N GLN A 158 1.96 0.18 -11.06
CA GLN A 158 2.35 0.65 -12.38
C GLN A 158 2.62 2.16 -12.43
N ARG A 159 2.37 2.90 -11.35
CA ARG A 159 2.53 4.36 -11.31
C ARG A 159 3.30 4.78 -10.07
N GLU A 160 4.34 5.57 -10.26
CA GLU A 160 4.80 6.51 -9.24
C GLU A 160 3.78 7.65 -9.21
N LEU A 161 3.41 8.18 -8.03
CA LEU A 161 2.27 9.11 -7.88
C LEU A 161 2.38 10.23 -8.93
N GLU A 162 1.52 10.20 -9.95
CA GLU A 162 1.71 10.99 -11.16
C GLU A 162 1.79 12.49 -10.88
N ASP A 163 2.58 13.17 -11.69
CA ASP A 163 2.60 14.62 -11.79
C ASP A 163 1.17 15.13 -11.94
N ALA A 164 0.76 16.04 -11.08
CA ALA A 164 -0.45 16.82 -11.31
C ALA A 164 -0.25 17.64 -12.59
N GLN A 165 -0.68 17.10 -13.73
CA GLN A 165 -0.99 17.90 -14.91
C GLN A 165 -2.25 18.73 -14.67
#